data_AF-A0A967GSF3-F1
#
_entry.id   AF-A0A967GSF3-F1
#
_cell.length_a   1.000
_cell.length_b   1.000
_cell.length_c   1.000
_cell.angle_alpha   90.00
_cell.angle_beta   90.00
_cell.angle_gamma   90.00
#
_symmetry.space_group_name_H-M   'P 1'
#
loop_
_entity.id
_entity.type
_entity.pdbx_description
1 polymer ?
#
loop_
_entity_poly.entity_id
_entity_poly.type
_entity_poly.pdbx_seq_one_letter_code
_entity_poly.pdbx_strand_id
1 'polypeptide(L)'
;MAGLLDPYSSTRNGWSRQEATHLLWRCAGGASAAEVDRVVRDGLEETTTRLVTLQPESEDFTATAGLLHRSALDSGSIASLRNWWLYRLLESANPLVEKMALVWHNHFATSN
;
A
#
# COMPACT_ATOMS: atom_id res chain seq x y z
N MET A 1 -21.22 17.50 6.99
CA MET A 1 -20.04 16.91 7.67
C MET A 1 -19.15 16.30 6.62
N ALA A 2 -17.84 16.47 6.72
CA ALA A 2 -16.91 15.84 5.81
C ALA A 2 -16.79 14.34 6.09
N GLY A 3 -16.84 13.50 5.06
CA GLY A 3 -16.64 12.06 5.16
C GLY A 3 -15.17 11.69 5.40
N LEU A 4 -14.93 10.54 6.05
CA LEU A 4 -13.59 10.05 6.38
C LEU A 4 -12.63 9.96 5.17
N LEU A 5 -13.20 9.74 3.97
CA LEU A 5 -12.46 9.58 2.72
C LEU A 5 -12.66 10.76 1.75
N ASP A 6 -13.22 11.88 2.23
CA ASP A 6 -13.30 13.10 1.42
C ASP A 6 -11.91 13.53 0.95
N PRO A 7 -11.77 14.11 -0.25
CA PRO A 7 -10.49 14.63 -0.73
C PRO A 7 -9.81 15.56 0.27
N TYR A 8 -8.49 15.43 0.37
CA TYR A 8 -7.67 16.36 1.15
C TYR A 8 -7.91 17.80 0.69
N SER A 9 -8.05 18.72 1.65
CA SER A 9 -8.24 20.14 1.39
C SER A 9 -7.26 20.93 2.24
N SER A 10 -6.37 21.68 1.60
CA SER A 10 -5.37 22.52 2.28
C SER A 10 -5.97 23.70 3.06
N THR A 11 -7.27 23.96 2.90
CA THR A 11 -8.01 24.98 3.67
C THR A 11 -8.59 24.43 4.97
N ARG A 12 -8.61 23.09 5.15
CA ARG A 12 -8.89 22.47 6.45
C ARG A 12 -7.59 22.45 7.25
N ASN A 13 -7.66 22.94 8.48
CA ASN A 13 -6.49 23.10 9.34
C ASN A 13 -5.89 21.76 9.76
N GLY A 14 -4.91 21.30 8.98
CA GLY A 14 -3.81 20.47 9.47
C GLY A 14 -3.90 18.97 9.20
N TRP A 15 -2.92 18.27 9.79
CA TRP A 15 -2.77 16.83 9.73
C TRP A 15 -3.57 16.18 10.86
N SER A 16 -4.80 15.72 10.57
CA SER A 16 -5.65 15.03 11.53
C SER A 16 -5.77 13.54 11.21
N ARG A 17 -6.51 12.82 12.06
CA ARG A 17 -6.87 11.42 11.83
C ARG A 17 -7.57 11.22 10.48
N GLN A 18 -8.36 12.19 10.02
CA GLN A 18 -9.07 12.13 8.75
C GLN A 18 -8.09 12.13 7.57
N GLU A 19 -7.17 13.10 7.51
CA GLU A 19 -6.17 13.21 6.43
C GLU A 19 -5.20 12.02 6.45
N ALA A 20 -4.77 11.59 7.63
CA ALA A 20 -3.97 10.38 7.81
C ALA A 20 -4.66 9.13 7.26
N THR A 21 -5.94 8.95 7.61
CA THR A 21 -6.73 7.83 7.10
C THR A 21 -6.87 7.93 5.59
N HIS A 22 -7.27 9.09 5.06
CA HIS A 22 -7.40 9.30 3.62
C HIS A 22 -6.10 8.94 2.88
N LEU A 23 -4.95 9.44 3.34
CA LEU A 23 -3.66 9.17 2.73
C LEU A 23 -3.36 7.66 2.72
N LEU A 24 -3.48 6.97 3.84
CA LEU A 24 -3.19 5.53 3.92
C LEU A 24 -4.15 4.69 3.06
N TRP A 25 -5.43 5.06 2.99
CA TRP A 25 -6.36 4.40 2.07
C TRP A 25 -5.98 4.60 0.60
N ARG A 26 -5.47 5.78 0.24
CA ARG A 26 -5.02 6.07 -1.12
C ARG A 26 -3.68 5.41 -1.46
N CYS A 27 -2.72 5.38 -0.55
CA CYS A 27 -1.37 4.89 -0.80
C CYS A 27 -1.15 3.42 -0.44
N ALA A 28 -1.76 2.92 0.63
CA ALA A 28 -1.54 1.57 1.15
C ALA A 28 -2.74 0.63 0.97
N GLY A 29 -3.91 1.14 0.55
CA GLY A 29 -5.12 0.31 0.38
C GLY A 29 -5.92 0.10 1.66
N GLY A 30 -5.51 0.75 2.75
CA GLY A 30 -6.17 0.71 4.05
C GLY A 30 -5.16 0.97 5.16
N ALA A 31 -5.65 0.98 6.39
CA ALA A 31 -4.83 1.01 7.59
C ALA A 31 -5.65 0.60 8.81
N SER A 32 -4.99 -0.06 9.77
CA SER A 32 -5.53 -0.28 11.11
C SER A 32 -5.58 1.02 11.91
N ALA A 33 -6.39 1.04 12.98
CA ALA A 33 -6.47 2.19 13.88
C ALA A 33 -5.11 2.59 14.46
N ALA A 34 -4.27 1.60 14.81
CA ALA A 34 -2.94 1.81 15.37
C ALA A 34 -1.96 2.43 14.35
N GLU A 35 -2.07 2.05 13.07
CA GLU A 35 -1.26 2.66 12.02
C GLU A 35 -1.67 4.10 11.75
N VAL A 36 -2.97 4.39 11.78
CA VAL A 36 -3.48 5.76 11.70
C VAL A 36 -2.96 6.58 12.87
N ASP A 37 -3.03 6.07 14.11
CA ASP A 37 -2.49 6.74 15.30
C ASP A 37 -0.99 7.02 15.19
N ARG A 38 -0.24 6.08 14.61
CA ARG A 38 1.19 6.23 14.36
C ARG A 38 1.45 7.38 13.39
N VAL A 39 0.85 7.36 12.20
CA VAL A 39 1.12 8.40 11.19
C VAL A 39 0.61 9.77 11.61
N VAL A 40 -0.46 9.86 12.41
CA VAL A 40 -0.90 11.12 13.01
C VAL A 40 0.20 11.71 13.90
N ARG A 41 0.85 10.87 14.70
CA ARG A 41 1.96 11.27 15.58
C ARG A 41 3.22 11.64 14.79
N ASP A 42 3.53 10.88 13.75
CA ASP A 42 4.73 11.09 12.93
C ASP A 42 4.63 12.36 12.07
N GLY A 43 3.41 12.75 11.70
CA GLY A 43 3.16 13.92 10.86
C GLY A 43 3.20 13.61 9.36
N LEU A 44 2.71 14.56 8.55
CA LEU A 44 2.59 14.40 7.10
C LEU A 44 3.94 14.19 6.41
N GLU A 45 4.96 14.97 6.77
CA GLU A 45 6.27 14.96 6.11
C GLU A 45 6.98 13.62 6.29
N GLU A 46 7.09 13.15 7.54
CA GLU A 46 7.70 11.86 7.86
C GLU A 46 6.91 10.71 7.21
N THR A 47 5.57 10.75 7.30
CA THR A 47 4.71 9.75 6.68
C THR A 47 4.92 9.67 5.17
N THR A 48 5.01 10.83 4.49
CA THR A 48 5.21 10.90 3.04
C THR A 48 6.60 10.38 2.67
N THR A 49 7.64 10.81 3.38
CA THR A 49 9.02 10.34 3.20
C THR A 49 9.10 8.84 3.32
N ARG A 50 8.47 8.26 4.35
CA ARG A 50 8.42 6.81 4.56
C ARG A 50 7.67 6.08 3.44
N LEU A 51 6.56 6.63 2.94
CA LEU A 51 5.76 6.00 1.88
C LEU A 51 6.50 5.94 0.53
N VAL A 52 7.32 6.93 0.21
CA VAL A 52 8.05 7.02 -1.07
C VAL A 52 9.47 6.44 -1.00
N THR A 53 9.92 6.04 0.19
CA THR A 53 11.24 5.42 0.40
C THR A 53 11.06 3.93 0.61
N LEU A 54 11.89 3.11 -0.07
CA LEU A 54 11.85 1.66 0.14
C LEU A 54 12.20 1.31 1.58
N GLN A 55 11.28 0.63 2.24
CA GLN A 55 11.42 0.07 3.57
C GLN A 55 12.00 -1.34 3.49
N PRO A 56 12.86 -1.75 4.44
CA PRO A 56 13.33 -3.12 4.50
C PRO A 56 12.14 -4.05 4.78
N GLU A 57 12.06 -5.14 4.01
CA GLU A 57 11.10 -6.20 4.26
C GLU A 57 11.53 -7.08 5.44
N SER A 58 10.59 -7.71 6.12
CA SER A 58 10.91 -8.69 7.15
C SER A 58 11.52 -9.97 6.55
N GLU A 59 12.26 -10.71 7.36
CA GLU A 59 12.81 -12.02 6.96
C GLU A 59 11.67 -12.99 6.62
N ASP A 60 10.62 -13.02 7.43
CA ASP A 60 9.42 -13.84 7.21
C ASP A 60 8.71 -13.50 5.90
N PHE A 61 8.59 -12.21 5.58
CA PHE A 61 8.04 -11.76 4.31
C PHE A 61 8.90 -12.26 3.15
N THR A 62 10.22 -12.05 3.24
CA THR A 62 11.17 -12.42 2.18
C THR A 62 11.16 -13.92 1.93
N ALA A 63 11.15 -14.74 2.99
CA ALA A 63 11.09 -16.19 2.89
C ALA A 63 9.78 -16.66 2.25
N THR A 64 8.64 -16.19 2.76
CA THR A 64 7.31 -16.61 2.28
C THR A 64 7.04 -16.17 0.85
N ALA A 65 7.34 -14.89 0.53
CA ALA A 65 7.20 -14.37 -0.83
C ALA A 65 8.11 -15.13 -1.81
N GLY A 66 9.34 -15.49 -1.40
CA GLY A 66 10.26 -16.28 -2.21
C GLY A 66 9.76 -17.69 -2.51
N LEU A 67 9.17 -18.37 -1.53
CA LEU A 67 8.57 -19.70 -1.69
C LEU A 67 7.35 -19.65 -2.63
N LEU A 68 6.43 -18.71 -2.41
CA LEU A 68 5.25 -18.52 -3.27
C LEU A 68 5.66 -18.18 -4.70
N HIS A 69 6.68 -17.33 -4.89
CA HIS A 69 7.21 -16.99 -6.20
C HIS A 69 7.74 -18.23 -6.93
N ARG A 70 8.59 -19.02 -6.26
CA ARG A 70 9.17 -20.24 -6.86
C ARG A 70 8.08 -21.24 -7.23
N SER A 71 7.14 -21.49 -6.33
CA SER A 71 6.00 -22.37 -6.60
C SER A 71 5.15 -21.88 -7.78
N ALA A 72 4.96 -20.57 -7.93
CA ALA A 72 4.25 -19.99 -9.05
C ALA A 72 4.97 -20.23 -10.39
N LEU A 73 6.29 -20.07 -10.43
CA LEU A 73 7.09 -20.33 -11.62
C LEU A 73 7.10 -21.82 -11.98
N ASP A 74 7.33 -22.69 -10.99
CA ASP A 74 7.42 -24.13 -11.19
C ASP A 74 6.10 -24.73 -11.69
N SER A 75 4.97 -24.20 -11.21
CA SER A 75 3.64 -24.65 -11.63
C SER A 75 3.18 -24.09 -12.98
N GLY A 76 3.81 -23.02 -13.49
CA GLY A 76 3.34 -22.28 -14.66
C GLY A 76 1.92 -21.70 -14.51
N SER A 77 1.36 -21.71 -13.29
CA SER A 77 -0.03 -21.37 -13.04
C SER A 77 -0.19 -19.88 -12.78
N ILE A 78 -1.01 -19.24 -13.61
CA ILE A 78 -1.40 -17.83 -13.41
C ILE A 78 -2.08 -17.66 -12.04
N ALA A 79 -2.84 -18.65 -11.55
CA ALA A 79 -3.47 -18.57 -10.24
C ALA A 79 -2.42 -18.54 -9.12
N SER A 80 -1.36 -19.34 -9.22
CA SER A 80 -0.25 -19.33 -8.26
C SER A 80 0.50 -17.99 -8.29
N LEU A 81 0.71 -17.40 -9.48
CA LEU A 81 1.33 -16.09 -9.61
C LEU A 81 0.48 -14.98 -8.98
N ARG A 82 -0.85 -15.03 -9.13
CA ARG A 82 -1.78 -14.11 -8.45
C ARG A 82 -1.70 -14.27 -6.94
N ASN A 83 -1.61 -15.49 -6.42
CA ASN A 83 -1.50 -15.73 -4.97
C ASN A 83 -0.20 -15.15 -4.41
N TRP A 84 0.93 -15.34 -5.12
CA TRP A 84 2.20 -14.70 -4.75
C TRP A 84 2.07 -13.18 -4.70
N TRP A 85 1.44 -12.57 -5.71
CA TRP A 85 1.30 -11.12 -5.74
C TRP A 85 0.30 -10.59 -4.71
N LEU A 86 -0.79 -11.32 -4.46
CA LEU A 86 -1.75 -10.98 -3.40
C LEU A 86 -1.08 -10.99 -2.02
N TYR A 87 -0.20 -11.96 -1.76
CA TYR A 87 0.61 -11.97 -0.54
C TYR A 87 1.47 -10.70 -0.43
N ARG A 88 2.13 -10.27 -1.52
CA ARG A 88 2.90 -9.02 -1.52
C ARG A 88 2.03 -7.80 -1.25
N LEU A 89 0.85 -7.71 -1.85
CA LEU A 89 -0.10 -6.61 -1.65
C LEU A 89 -0.57 -6.48 -0.19
N LEU A 90 -0.65 -7.60 0.54
CA LEU A 90 -1.13 -7.62 1.92
C LEU A 90 -0.02 -7.44 2.96
N GLU A 91 1.14 -8.04 2.72
CA GLU A 91 2.17 -8.22 3.77
C GLU A 91 3.44 -7.39 3.55
N SER A 92 3.59 -6.73 2.41
CA SER A 92 4.79 -5.92 2.13
C SER A 92 4.86 -4.68 3.00
N ALA A 93 6.07 -4.34 3.45
CA ALA A 93 6.36 -3.05 4.09
C ALA A 93 6.26 -1.86 3.11
N ASN A 94 6.13 -2.12 1.81
CA ASN A 94 6.14 -1.16 0.71
C ASN A 94 4.83 -1.17 -0.10
N PRO A 95 3.66 -0.95 0.53
CA PRO A 95 2.37 -1.16 -0.13
C PRO A 95 2.12 -0.19 -1.30
N LEU A 96 2.74 1.00 -1.29
CA LEU A 96 2.65 1.95 -2.40
C LEU A 96 3.29 1.40 -3.68
N VAL A 97 4.39 0.64 -3.58
CA VAL A 97 5.06 0.02 -4.73
C VAL A 97 4.12 -0.98 -5.40
N GLU A 98 3.52 -1.87 -4.62
CA GLU A 98 2.59 -2.88 -5.11
C GLU A 98 1.32 -2.23 -5.69
N LYS A 99 0.80 -1.20 -5.02
CA LYS A 99 -0.39 -0.49 -5.47
C LYS A 99 -0.15 0.31 -6.75
N MET A 100 1.05 0.85 -6.94
CA MET A 100 1.38 1.62 -8.14
C MET A 100 1.29 0.77 -9.41
N ALA A 101 1.61 -0.54 -9.33
CA ALA A 101 1.39 -1.47 -10.43
C ALA A 101 -0.10 -1.59 -10.82
N LEU A 102 -1.03 -1.51 -9.85
CA LEU A 102 -2.48 -1.48 -10.11
C LEU A 102 -2.96 -0.14 -10.67
N VAL A 103 -2.41 0.98 -10.18
CA VAL A 103 -2.71 2.33 -10.69
C VAL A 103 -2.40 2.40 -12.19
N TRP A 104 -1.21 1.93 -12.58
CA TRP A 104 -0.81 1.92 -13.98
C TRP A 104 -1.59 0.92 -14.82
N HIS A 105 -2.03 -0.21 -14.25
CA HIS A 105 -2.98 -1.10 -14.94
C HIS A 105 -4.27 -0.37 -15.31
N ASN A 106 -4.84 0.43 -14.41
CA ASN A 106 -6.07 1.17 -14.71
C ASN A 106 -5.86 2.41 -15.59
N HIS A 107 -4.64 2.95 -15.63
CA HIS A 107 -4.29 4.15 -16.40
C HIS A 107 -3.83 3.83 -17.84
N PHE A 108 -3.13 2.71 -18.03
CA PHE A 108 -2.60 2.26 -19.31
C PHE A 108 -3.26 0.97 -19.82
N ALA A 109 -4.38 0.53 -19.25
CA ALA A 109 -5.25 -0.45 -19.91
C ALA A 109 -5.93 0.18 -21.13
N THR A 110 -5.14 0.53 -22.14
CA THR A 110 -5.60 0.59 -23.51
C THR A 110 -5.45 -0.79 -24.10
N SER A 111 -6.56 -1.53 -24.13
CA SER A 111 -6.85 -2.38 -25.29
C SER A 111 -8.36 -2.40 -25.50
N ASN A 112 -8.76 -1.97 -26.70
CA ASN A 112 -9.90 -2.53 -27.42
C ASN A 112 -9.61 -4.00 -27.76
#